data_AF-A0A6P0XHS3-F1
#
_entry.id   AF-A0A6P0XHS3-F1
#
_cell.length_a   1.000
_cell.length_b   1.000
_cell.length_c   1.000
_cell.angle_alpha   90.00
_cell.angle_beta   90.00
_cell.angle_gamma   90.00
#
_symmetry.space_group_name_H-M   'P 1'
#
loop_
_entity.id
_entity.type
_entity.pdbx_description
1 polymer ?
#
loop_
_entity_poly.entity_id
_entity_poly.type
_entity_poly.pdbx_seq_one_letter_code
_entity_poly.pdbx_strand_id
1 'polypeptide(L)'
;MSKINKNKVEYNERSLIKLARALTMSEGDFSLILVRCNSPELREQILEKLKQEYPVEYQELALDHSTDTLYSSINQNLGSISPKALMIKSLESVNTLDRLLIAANLLRNKFQNFHFPLVLWVTDEIHKKLIRVAPDFQSWASAISFNPKSA
;
A
#
# COMPACT_ATOMS: atom_id res chain seq x y z
N MET A 1 9.68 30.83 7.26
CA MET A 1 9.77 29.40 6.87
C MET A 1 9.24 28.39 7.92
N SER A 2 8.71 28.78 9.10
CA SER A 2 8.41 27.82 10.18
C SER A 2 6.99 27.19 10.21
N LYS A 3 5.96 27.79 9.62
CA LYS A 3 4.57 27.24 9.68
C LYS A 3 4.31 26.07 8.72
N ILE A 4 4.91 26.11 7.52
CA ILE A 4 4.66 25.09 6.47
C ILE A 4 5.24 23.73 6.86
N ASN A 5 6.40 23.70 7.52
CA ASN A 5 7.04 22.45 7.94
C ASN A 5 6.27 21.80 9.10
N LYS A 6 5.79 22.58 10.08
CA LYS A 6 4.99 22.09 11.20
C LYS A 6 3.68 21.43 10.75
N ASN A 7 2.96 22.07 9.81
CA ASN A 7 1.72 21.54 9.26
C ASN A 7 1.91 20.19 8.53
N LYS A 8 3.08 19.98 7.88
CA LYS A 8 3.41 18.73 7.20
C LYS A 8 3.76 17.61 8.19
N VAL A 9 4.47 17.92 9.27
CA VAL A 9 4.77 16.94 10.34
C VAL A 9 3.46 16.45 10.96
N GLU A 10 2.59 17.37 11.36
CA GLU A 10 1.24 17.04 11.89
C GLU A 10 0.37 16.31 10.85
N TYR A 11 0.59 16.53 9.56
CA TYR A 11 -0.10 15.79 8.50
C TYR A 11 0.36 14.33 8.43
N ASN A 12 1.68 14.08 8.38
CA ASN A 12 2.20 12.71 8.30
C ASN A 12 1.90 11.92 9.58
N GLU A 13 1.92 12.55 10.75
CA GLU A 13 1.49 11.91 12.02
C GLU A 13 0.01 11.49 11.97
N ARG A 14 -0.86 12.37 11.46
CA ARG A 14 -2.28 12.00 11.25
C ARG A 14 -2.44 10.88 10.22
N SER A 15 -1.64 10.89 9.15
CA SER A 15 -1.63 9.79 8.16
C SER A 15 -1.13 8.47 8.76
N LEU A 16 -0.13 8.51 9.64
CA LEU A 16 0.37 7.33 10.36
C LEU A 16 -0.71 6.75 11.27
N ILE A 17 -1.39 7.59 12.07
CA ILE A 17 -2.52 7.16 12.91
C ILE A 17 -3.63 6.53 12.05
N LYS A 18 -3.95 7.12 10.90
CA LYS A 18 -4.93 6.57 9.96
C LYS A 18 -4.52 5.20 9.44
N LEU A 19 -3.25 5.03 9.06
CA LEU A 19 -2.74 3.75 8.56
C LEU A 19 -2.82 2.67 9.66
N ALA A 20 -2.34 2.96 10.86
CA ALA A 20 -2.39 2.02 11.99
C ALA A 20 -3.83 1.61 12.32
N ARG A 21 -4.78 2.57 12.33
CA ARG A 21 -6.20 2.28 12.53
C ARG A 21 -6.80 1.44 11.42
N ALA A 22 -6.52 1.77 10.16
CA ALA A 22 -7.03 1.01 9.02
C ALA A 22 -6.58 -0.45 9.08
N LEU A 23 -5.30 -0.69 9.38
CA LEU A 23 -4.75 -2.03 9.58
C LEU A 23 -5.45 -2.77 10.72
N THR A 24 -5.57 -2.14 11.89
CA THR A 24 -6.19 -2.77 13.07
C THR A 24 -7.67 -3.08 12.85
N MET A 25 -8.42 -2.16 12.23
CA MET A 25 -9.87 -2.30 12.04
C MET A 25 -10.25 -3.31 10.96
N SER A 26 -9.33 -3.70 10.09
CA SER A 26 -9.58 -4.65 9.02
C SER A 26 -8.79 -5.95 9.17
N GLU A 27 -8.15 -6.19 10.33
CA GLU A 27 -7.54 -7.48 10.62
C GLU A 27 -8.59 -8.60 10.51
N GLY A 28 -8.29 -9.63 9.72
CA GLY A 28 -9.22 -10.73 9.43
C GLY A 28 -10.13 -10.51 8.21
N ASP A 29 -10.20 -9.30 7.67
CA ASP A 29 -11.05 -8.95 6.54
C ASP A 29 -10.24 -8.35 5.37
N PHE A 30 -10.74 -8.50 4.15
CA PHE A 30 -10.16 -7.81 3.02
C PHE A 30 -10.42 -6.30 3.11
N SER A 31 -9.35 -5.50 3.11
CA SER A 31 -9.42 -4.08 2.80
C SER A 31 -8.28 -3.69 1.85
N LEU A 32 -8.56 -2.83 0.88
CA LEU A 32 -7.53 -2.27 0.02
C LEU A 32 -7.14 -0.87 0.52
N ILE A 33 -5.87 -0.68 0.82
CA ILE A 33 -5.32 0.58 1.30
C ILE A 33 -4.22 1.03 0.34
N LEU A 34 -4.45 2.14 -0.36
CA LEU A 34 -3.44 2.77 -1.18
C LEU A 34 -2.68 3.80 -0.34
N VAL A 35 -1.39 3.54 -0.11
CA VAL A 35 -0.51 4.48 0.57
C VAL A 35 0.35 5.21 -0.46
N ARG A 36 0.07 6.50 -0.66
CA ARG A 36 0.81 7.37 -1.57
C ARG A 36 2.04 7.94 -0.88
N CYS A 37 3.22 7.61 -1.40
CA CYS A 37 4.49 8.15 -0.92
C CYS A 37 5.51 8.14 -2.06
N ASN A 38 6.06 9.31 -2.42
CA ASN A 38 7.03 9.44 -3.51
C ASN A 38 8.50 9.31 -3.04
N SER A 39 8.77 9.29 -1.73
CA SER A 39 10.13 9.20 -1.16
C SER A 39 10.34 7.83 -0.51
N PRO A 40 11.26 7.00 -1.03
CA PRO A 40 11.65 5.75 -0.40
C PRO A 40 12.12 5.94 1.05
N GLU A 41 12.88 7.01 1.32
CA GLU A 41 13.41 7.31 2.66
C GLU A 41 12.27 7.60 3.65
N LEU A 42 11.27 8.38 3.22
CA LEU A 42 10.09 8.64 4.05
C LEU A 42 9.27 7.37 4.28
N ARG A 43 9.11 6.52 3.26
CA ARG A 43 8.41 5.23 3.39
C ARG A 43 9.05 4.38 4.48
N GLU A 44 10.38 4.21 4.47
CA GLU A 44 11.07 3.42 5.49
C GLU A 44 10.95 4.06 6.89
N GLN A 45 11.06 5.39 7.02
CA GLN A 45 10.80 6.08 8.31
C GLN A 45 9.39 5.85 8.84
N ILE A 46 8.38 5.81 7.96
CA ILE A 46 6.99 5.53 8.36
C ILE A 46 6.84 4.09 8.82
N LEU A 47 7.44 3.13 8.12
CA LEU A 47 7.39 1.72 8.48
C LEU A 47 8.08 1.45 9.83
N GLU A 48 9.24 2.08 10.07
CA GLU A 48 9.93 2.02 11.36
C GLU A 48 9.05 2.57 12.49
N LYS A 49 8.48 3.77 12.31
CA LYS A 49 7.57 4.36 13.29
C LYS A 49 6.32 3.52 13.52
N LEU A 50 5.75 2.95 12.47
CA LEU A 50 4.57 2.09 12.57
C LEU A 50 4.86 0.87 13.44
N LYS A 51 6.03 0.23 13.25
CA LYS A 51 6.50 -0.91 14.07
C LYS A 51 6.79 -0.51 15.53
N GLN A 52 7.29 0.70 15.78
CA GLN A 52 7.67 1.16 17.11
C GLN A 52 6.49 1.68 17.94
N GLU A 53 5.56 2.40 17.32
CA GLU A 53 4.52 3.17 18.01
C GLU A 53 3.17 2.42 18.08
N TYR A 54 2.96 1.40 17.24
CA TYR A 54 1.68 0.69 17.14
C TYR A 54 1.87 -0.82 17.17
N PRO A 55 0.98 -1.57 17.86
CA PRO A 55 1.04 -3.03 17.93
C PRO A 55 0.46 -3.68 16.65
N VAL A 56 0.85 -3.20 15.48
CA VAL A 56 0.42 -3.77 14.19
C VAL A 56 1.48 -4.74 13.67
N GLU A 57 1.06 -5.95 13.32
CA GLU A 57 1.92 -6.93 12.66
C GLU A 57 1.57 -6.99 11.18
N TYR A 58 2.59 -7.02 10.34
CA TYR A 58 2.40 -7.10 8.90
C TYR A 58 3.58 -7.82 8.25
N GLN A 59 3.29 -8.46 7.12
CA GLN A 59 4.30 -9.03 6.24
C GLN A 59 4.57 -8.06 5.10
N GLU A 60 5.83 -7.91 4.73
CA GLU A 60 6.25 -7.14 3.56
C GLU A 60 6.53 -8.09 2.40
N LEU A 61 6.05 -7.75 1.21
CA LEU A 61 6.30 -8.50 -0.02
C LEU A 61 6.78 -7.53 -1.12
N ALA A 62 7.96 -7.81 -1.65
CA ALA A 62 8.45 -7.19 -2.87
C ALA A 62 8.06 -8.06 -4.06
N LEU A 63 7.62 -7.45 -5.16
CA LEU A 63 7.27 -8.18 -6.36
C LEU A 63 8.46 -8.32 -7.30
N ASP A 64 8.54 -9.45 -7.99
CA ASP A 64 9.52 -9.68 -9.04
C ASP A 64 9.29 -8.73 -10.22
N HIS A 65 10.39 -8.36 -10.89
CA HIS A 65 10.36 -7.46 -12.06
C HIS A 65 9.45 -7.95 -13.20
N SER A 66 9.28 -9.26 -13.34
CA SER A 66 8.47 -9.93 -14.37
C SER A 66 7.06 -10.31 -13.89
N THR A 67 6.60 -9.76 -12.77
CA THR A 67 5.27 -10.07 -12.21
C THR A 67 4.16 -9.53 -13.10
N ASP A 68 3.36 -10.43 -13.69
CA ASP A 68 2.24 -10.04 -14.55
C ASP A 68 0.88 -9.95 -13.82
N THR A 69 0.74 -10.59 -12.64
CA THR A 69 -0.54 -10.56 -11.91
C THR A 69 -0.34 -10.45 -10.40
N LEU A 70 -0.86 -9.39 -9.79
CA LEU A 70 -0.72 -9.14 -8.35
C LEU A 70 -1.33 -10.27 -7.51
N TYR A 71 -2.54 -10.72 -7.86
CA TYR A 71 -3.27 -11.72 -7.08
C TYR A 71 -2.55 -13.07 -7.00
N SER A 72 -2.04 -13.57 -8.12
CA SER A 72 -1.37 -14.88 -8.12
C SER A 72 -0.01 -14.81 -7.45
N SER A 73 0.74 -13.71 -7.61
CA SER A 73 2.01 -13.51 -6.93
C SER A 73 1.86 -13.45 -5.42
N ILE A 74 0.81 -12.81 -4.91
CA ILE A 74 0.49 -12.82 -3.46
C ILE A 74 0.26 -14.27 -3.00
N ASN A 75 -0.62 -15.02 -3.68
CA ASN A 75 -0.90 -16.40 -3.32
C ASN A 75 0.33 -17.32 -3.37
N GLN A 76 1.18 -17.16 -4.39
CA GLN A 76 2.39 -17.97 -4.53
C GLN A 76 3.41 -17.70 -3.41
N ASN A 77 3.57 -16.43 -3.01
CA ASN A 77 4.52 -16.04 -1.97
C ASN A 77 4.02 -16.35 -0.55
N LEU A 78 2.71 -16.25 -0.31
CA LEU A 78 2.13 -16.55 0.99
C LEU A 78 1.83 -18.04 1.19
N GLY A 79 1.49 -18.78 0.12
CA GLY A 79 1.08 -20.17 0.22
C GLY A 79 -0.14 -20.33 1.13
N SER A 80 0.03 -20.98 2.28
CA SER A 80 -1.02 -21.16 3.30
C SER A 80 -0.97 -20.14 4.44
N ILE A 81 -0.02 -19.20 4.40
CA ILE A 81 0.14 -18.17 5.43
C ILE A 81 -0.91 -17.07 5.22
N SER A 82 -1.64 -16.73 6.27
CA SER A 82 -2.52 -15.56 6.30
C SER A 82 -1.95 -14.53 7.28
N PRO A 83 -1.24 -13.49 6.81
CA PRO A 83 -0.69 -12.47 7.68
C PRO A 83 -1.81 -11.60 8.27
N LYS A 84 -1.54 -10.91 9.39
CA LYS A 84 -2.46 -9.90 9.93
C LYS A 84 -2.64 -8.69 9.00
N ALA A 85 -1.65 -8.43 8.16
CA ALA A 85 -1.67 -7.44 7.09
C ALA A 85 -0.57 -7.73 6.06
N LEU A 86 -0.78 -7.38 4.79
CA LEU A 86 0.23 -7.50 3.74
C LEU A 86 0.58 -6.13 3.17
N MET A 87 1.87 -5.80 3.14
CA MET A 87 2.39 -4.60 2.50
C MET A 87 3.15 -4.94 1.22
N ILE A 88 2.64 -4.49 0.08
CA ILE A 88 3.34 -4.57 -1.19
C ILE A 88 4.18 -3.32 -1.38
N LYS A 89 5.49 -3.52 -1.51
CA LYS A 89 6.46 -2.46 -1.81
C LYS A 89 6.96 -2.59 -3.25
N SER A 90 7.58 -1.52 -3.74
CA SER A 90 8.34 -1.52 -4.99
C SER A 90 7.52 -1.84 -6.24
N LEU A 91 6.27 -1.38 -6.32
CA LEU A 91 5.49 -1.51 -7.57
C LEU A 91 6.18 -0.78 -8.74
N GLU A 92 6.99 0.22 -8.44
CA GLU A 92 7.85 0.94 -9.37
C GLU A 92 8.89 0.06 -10.09
N SER A 93 9.26 -1.10 -9.53
CA SER A 93 10.26 -2.00 -10.13
C SER A 93 9.66 -3.04 -11.07
N VAL A 94 8.33 -3.12 -11.21
CA VAL A 94 7.67 -4.09 -12.09
C VAL A 94 7.68 -3.57 -13.53
N ASN A 95 8.39 -4.26 -14.42
CA ASN A 95 8.53 -3.86 -15.82
C ASN A 95 7.20 -3.92 -16.59
N THR A 96 6.28 -4.77 -16.15
CA THR A 96 4.97 -4.99 -16.77
C THR A 96 3.82 -4.35 -15.98
N LEU A 97 4.09 -3.24 -15.26
CA LEU A 97 3.13 -2.59 -14.35
C LEU A 97 1.73 -2.39 -14.95
N ASP A 98 1.59 -1.95 -16.21
CA ASP A 98 0.26 -1.80 -16.83
C ASP A 98 -0.51 -3.12 -16.87
N ARG A 99 0.16 -4.23 -17.24
CA ARG A 99 -0.45 -5.56 -17.26
C ARG A 99 -0.83 -6.01 -15.86
N LEU A 100 0.05 -5.78 -14.88
CA LEU A 100 -0.22 -6.08 -13.48
C LEU A 100 -1.47 -5.36 -12.96
N LEU A 101 -1.60 -4.05 -13.22
CA LEU A 101 -2.73 -3.25 -12.76
C LEU A 101 -4.02 -3.64 -13.49
N ILE A 102 -3.97 -3.87 -14.81
CA ILE A 102 -5.11 -4.37 -15.59
C ILE A 102 -5.59 -5.72 -15.03
N ALA A 103 -4.66 -6.64 -14.75
CA ALA A 103 -4.99 -7.93 -14.15
C ALA A 103 -5.61 -7.78 -12.76
N ALA A 104 -5.11 -6.86 -11.93
CA ALA A 104 -5.71 -6.54 -10.64
C ALA A 104 -7.16 -6.03 -10.79
N ASN A 105 -7.45 -5.23 -11.82
CA ASN A 105 -8.81 -4.79 -12.14
C ASN A 105 -9.74 -5.95 -12.50
N LEU A 106 -9.28 -6.82 -13.40
CA LEU A 106 -10.05 -7.98 -13.86
C LEU A 106 -10.31 -8.98 -12.72
N LEU A 107 -9.32 -9.19 -11.85
CA LEU A 107 -9.38 -10.12 -10.74
C LEU A 107 -9.86 -9.50 -9.43
N ARG A 108 -10.34 -8.25 -9.41
CA ARG A 108 -10.66 -7.52 -8.17
C ARG A 108 -11.50 -8.33 -7.19
N ASN A 109 -12.52 -9.05 -7.68
CA ASN A 109 -13.42 -9.84 -6.85
C ASN A 109 -12.70 -11.01 -6.16
N LYS A 110 -11.60 -11.51 -6.73
CA LYS A 110 -10.80 -12.58 -6.12
C LYS A 110 -10.03 -12.10 -4.89
N PHE A 111 -9.71 -10.81 -4.79
CA PHE A 111 -9.03 -10.25 -3.62
C PHE A 111 -9.86 -10.35 -2.34
N GLN A 112 -11.19 -10.43 -2.45
CA GLN A 112 -12.07 -10.67 -1.30
C GLN A 112 -11.82 -12.02 -0.61
N ASN A 113 -11.13 -12.96 -1.27
CA ASN A 113 -10.71 -14.22 -0.65
C ASN A 113 -9.54 -14.04 0.33
N PHE A 114 -8.89 -12.87 0.35
CA PHE A 114 -7.87 -12.56 1.34
C PHE A 114 -8.53 -12.10 2.63
N HIS A 115 -8.19 -12.73 3.75
CA HIS A 115 -8.73 -12.40 5.07
C HIS A 115 -7.78 -11.47 5.83
N PHE A 116 -7.26 -10.46 5.12
CA PHE A 116 -6.31 -9.49 5.66
C PHE A 116 -6.29 -8.20 4.81
N PRO A 117 -5.92 -7.07 5.41
CA PRO A 117 -5.71 -5.82 4.70
C PRO A 117 -4.50 -5.89 3.77
N LEU A 118 -4.70 -5.42 2.54
CA LEU A 118 -3.69 -5.27 1.52
C LEU A 118 -3.32 -3.80 1.36
N VAL A 119 -2.09 -3.46 1.76
CA VAL A 119 -1.51 -2.14 1.57
C VAL A 119 -0.66 -2.13 0.30
N LEU A 120 -0.96 -1.24 -0.64
CA LEU A 120 -0.09 -0.97 -1.79
C LEU A 120 0.60 0.37 -1.60
N TRP A 121 1.93 0.35 -1.50
CA TRP A 121 2.74 1.55 -1.55
C TRP A 121 2.90 2.00 -3.00
N VAL A 122 2.41 3.20 -3.32
CA VAL A 122 2.39 3.74 -4.67
C VAL A 122 3.00 5.13 -4.73
N THR A 123 3.68 5.44 -5.82
CA THR A 123 4.00 6.83 -6.18
C THR A 123 2.79 7.49 -6.84
N ASP A 124 2.85 8.80 -7.03
CA ASP A 124 1.81 9.54 -7.73
C ASP A 124 1.63 9.08 -9.18
N GLU A 125 2.72 8.67 -9.85
CA GLU A 125 2.67 8.16 -11.22
C GLU A 125 1.99 6.79 -11.29
N ILE A 126 2.28 5.89 -10.34
CA ILE A 126 1.60 4.60 -10.24
C ILE A 126 0.12 4.80 -9.90
N HIS A 127 -0.20 5.74 -9.00
CA HIS A 127 -1.58 6.04 -8.64
C HIS A 127 -2.38 6.59 -9.84
N LYS A 128 -1.82 7.51 -10.63
CA LYS A 128 -2.45 7.99 -11.87
C LYS A 128 -2.70 6.85 -12.86
N LYS A 129 -1.72 5.96 -13.02
CA LYS A 129 -1.82 4.78 -13.89
C LYS A 129 -2.94 3.84 -13.39
N LEU A 130 -3.01 3.59 -12.09
CA LEU A 130 -4.05 2.78 -11.47
C LEU A 130 -5.45 3.34 -11.75
N ILE A 131 -5.67 4.65 -11.56
CA ILE A 131 -6.96 5.29 -11.89
C ILE A 131 -7.31 5.08 -13.38
N ARG A 132 -6.32 5.15 -14.27
CA ARG A 132 -6.53 5.04 -15.72
C ARG A 132 -6.83 3.61 -16.17
N VAL A 133 -6.08 2.62 -15.69
CA VAL A 133 -6.11 1.24 -16.25
C VAL A 133 -6.80 0.23 -15.33
N ALA A 134 -7.05 0.59 -14.08
CA ALA A 134 -7.67 -0.26 -13.07
C ALA A 134 -8.69 0.50 -12.18
N PRO A 135 -9.65 1.23 -12.78
CA PRO A 135 -10.57 2.09 -12.02
C PRO A 135 -11.46 1.31 -11.04
N ASP A 136 -11.90 0.09 -11.39
CA ASP A 136 -12.77 -0.71 -10.51
C ASP A 136 -12.01 -1.20 -9.28
N PHE A 137 -10.76 -1.64 -9.45
CA PHE A 137 -9.91 -2.03 -8.33
C PHE A 137 -9.55 -0.81 -7.46
N GLN A 138 -9.23 0.32 -8.10
CA GLN A 138 -8.98 1.58 -7.37
C GLN A 138 -10.19 2.03 -6.56
N SER A 139 -11.41 1.83 -7.06
CA SER A 139 -12.65 2.25 -6.39
C SER A 139 -12.86 1.61 -5.01
N TRP A 140 -12.25 0.45 -4.75
CA TRP A 140 -12.31 -0.25 -3.46
C TRP A 140 -11.30 0.28 -2.45
N ALA A 141 -10.34 1.09 -2.90
CA ALA A 141 -9.27 1.54 -2.04
C ALA A 141 -9.67 2.71 -1.15
N SER A 142 -9.30 2.62 0.12
CA SER A 142 -9.05 3.81 0.92
C SER A 142 -7.68 4.40 0.56
N ALA A 143 -7.53 5.73 0.63
CA ALA A 143 -6.29 6.40 0.26
C ALA A 143 -5.70 7.17 1.45
N ILE A 144 -4.41 6.97 1.69
CA ILE A 144 -3.62 7.68 2.70
C ILE A 144 -2.37 8.22 2.01
N SER A 145 -2.02 9.49 2.23
CA SER A 145 -0.83 10.08 1.61
C SER A 145 0.17 10.54 2.66
N PHE A 146 1.45 10.42 2.31
CA PHE A 146 2.59 10.93 3.06
C PHE A 146 3.47 11.80 2.17
N ASN A 147 3.87 12.96 2.69
CA ASN A 147 4.65 13.93 1.93
C ASN A 147 5.97 14.23 2.63
N PRO A 148 7.10 14.29 1.91
CA PRO A 148 8.39 14.62 2.52
C PRO A 148 8.37 16.03 3.14
N LYS A 149 9.13 16.17 4.23
CA LYS A 149 9.54 17.48 4.72
C LYS A 149 10.38 18.11 3.61
N SER A 150 9.99 19.28 3.13
CA SER A 150 10.86 20.05 2.24
C SER A 150 12.08 20.47 3.05
N ALA A 151 13.28 20.21 2.53
CA ALA A 151 14.54 20.73 3.06
C ALA A 151 14.50 22.26 3.16
#